data_AF-A0A2M9THF7-F1
#
_entry.id   AF-A0A2M9THF7-F1
#
_cell.length_a   1.000
_cell.length_b   1.000
_cell.length_c   1.000
_cell.angle_alpha   90.00
_cell.angle_beta   90.00
_cell.angle_gamma   90.00
#
_symmetry.space_group_name_H-M   'P 1'
#
loop_
_entity.id
_entity.type
_entity.pdbx_description
1 polymer ?
#
loop_
_entity_poly.entity_id
_entity_poly.type
_entity_poly.pdbx_seq_one_letter_code
_entity_poly.pdbx_strand_id
1 'polypeptide(L)'
;MTITRESLSQAATHGQPLDHLTAGQVWAAHKLAIPPERLQRPLASHIAALLDNVERKARREFFGGVTPNDTDTMINRAYDEQHPPFLRLPILETLREGMSELFPGLRPAGYDDQGNPAYNLADIAQALDVPEDELLDHAEQRGMLDQIKTTPAPHRVH
;
A
#
# COMPACT_ATOMS: atom_id res chain seq x y z
N MET A 1 1.53 -25.49 9.91
CA MET A 1 0.91 -24.61 10.93
C MET A 1 -0.59 -24.60 10.68
N THR A 2 -1.47 -24.57 11.70
CA THR A 2 -2.92 -24.55 11.45
C THR A 2 -3.33 -23.15 11.00
N ILE A 3 -3.84 -23.02 9.78
CA ILE A 3 -4.43 -21.75 9.30
C ILE A 3 -5.73 -21.50 10.09
N THR A 4 -5.86 -20.33 10.71
CA THR A 4 -7.09 -19.90 11.40
C THR A 4 -7.72 -18.72 10.64
N ARG A 5 -8.96 -18.38 10.97
CA ARG A 5 -9.62 -17.22 10.35
C ARG A 5 -8.91 -15.91 10.68
N GLU A 6 -8.41 -15.79 11.91
CA GLU A 6 -7.65 -14.64 12.39
C GLU A 6 -6.30 -14.53 11.68
N SER A 7 -5.51 -15.61 11.64
CA SER A 7 -4.19 -15.56 10.98
C SER A 7 -4.32 -15.33 9.47
N LEU A 8 -5.37 -15.87 8.83
CA LEU A 8 -5.68 -15.60 7.43
C LEU A 8 -6.03 -14.13 7.20
N SER A 9 -6.89 -13.55 8.05
CA SER A 9 -7.28 -12.13 7.94
C SER A 9 -6.08 -11.22 8.15
N GLN A 10 -5.27 -11.48 9.18
CA GLN A 10 -4.08 -10.69 9.46
C GLN A 10 -3.09 -10.75 8.29
N ALA A 11 -2.76 -11.94 7.80
CA ALA A 11 -1.84 -12.08 6.68
C ALA A 11 -2.37 -11.42 5.40
N ALA A 12 -3.68 -11.50 5.13
CA ALA A 12 -4.30 -10.85 3.97
C ALA A 12 -4.23 -9.31 4.06
N THR A 13 -4.51 -8.73 5.23
CA THR A 13 -4.42 -7.29 5.45
C THR A 13 -3.00 -6.76 5.29
N HIS A 14 -2.01 -7.52 5.74
CA HIS A 14 -0.59 -7.12 5.67
C HIS A 14 0.12 -7.59 4.39
N GLY A 15 -0.61 -8.23 3.46
CA GLY A 15 -0.03 -8.70 2.20
C GLY A 15 1.06 -9.77 2.37
N GLN A 16 0.95 -10.61 3.41
CA GLN A 16 1.96 -11.59 3.79
C GLN A 16 1.58 -13.02 3.38
N PRO A 17 2.56 -13.89 3.08
CA PRO A 17 2.33 -15.32 2.91
C PRO A 17 1.95 -15.97 4.25
N LEU A 18 1.28 -17.12 4.20
CA LEU A 18 0.86 -17.85 5.41
C LEU A 18 1.00 -19.36 5.21
N ASP A 19 1.82 -19.99 6.05
CA ASP A 19 2.14 -21.42 6.00
C ASP A 19 2.65 -21.86 4.61
N HIS A 20 1.75 -22.38 3.76
CA HIS A 20 2.08 -22.82 2.40
C HIS A 20 1.42 -22.01 1.30
N LEU A 21 0.62 -21.01 1.66
CA LEU A 21 -0.06 -20.12 0.71
C LEU A 21 0.83 -18.91 0.42
N THR A 22 0.92 -18.53 -0.85
CA THR A 22 1.52 -17.25 -1.25
C THR A 22 0.69 -16.09 -0.68
N ALA A 23 1.26 -14.88 -0.61
CA ALA A 23 0.51 -13.69 -0.19
C ALA A 23 -0.72 -13.42 -1.07
N GLY A 24 -0.63 -13.69 -2.37
CA GLY A 24 -1.76 -13.56 -3.29
C GLY A 24 -2.85 -14.61 -3.07
N GLN A 25 -2.46 -15.86 -2.77
CA GLN A 25 -3.40 -16.91 -2.39
C GLN A 25 -4.07 -16.64 -1.04
N VAL A 26 -3.34 -16.10 -0.06
CA VAL A 26 -3.88 -15.66 1.24
C VAL A 26 -4.93 -14.57 1.03
N TRP A 27 -4.61 -13.53 0.25
CA TRP A 27 -5.53 -12.47 -0.09
C TRP A 27 -6.77 -13.00 -0.83
N ALA A 28 -6.58 -13.87 -1.82
CA ALA A 28 -7.68 -14.47 -2.58
C ALA A 28 -8.60 -15.31 -1.68
N ALA A 29 -8.02 -16.12 -0.79
CA ALA A 29 -8.76 -16.95 0.16
C ALA A 29 -9.58 -16.10 1.13
N HIS A 30 -8.98 -15.02 1.66
CA HIS A 30 -9.68 -14.06 2.53
C HIS A 30 -10.83 -13.35 1.78
N LYS A 31 -10.56 -12.82 0.58
CA LYS A 31 -11.54 -12.10 -0.26
C LYS A 31 -12.73 -12.98 -0.66
N LEU A 32 -12.48 -14.28 -0.89
CA LEU A 32 -13.51 -15.26 -1.22
C LEU A 32 -14.16 -15.91 0.02
N ALA A 33 -13.75 -15.51 1.23
CA ALA A 33 -14.20 -16.09 2.49
C ALA A 33 -14.07 -17.63 2.54
N ILE A 34 -12.98 -18.18 2.00
CA ILE A 34 -12.74 -19.64 2.02
C ILE A 34 -12.52 -20.10 3.47
N PRO A 35 -13.25 -21.13 3.94
CA PRO A 35 -13.05 -21.68 5.28
C PRO A 35 -11.61 -22.18 5.49
N PRO A 36 -10.95 -21.87 6.63
CA PRO A 36 -9.58 -22.30 6.90
C PRO A 36 -9.36 -23.81 6.83
N GLU A 37 -10.39 -24.62 7.08
CA GLU A 37 -10.34 -26.09 7.01
C GLU A 37 -10.08 -26.57 5.58
N ARG A 38 -10.56 -25.82 4.58
CA ARG A 38 -10.34 -26.09 3.15
C ARG A 38 -8.99 -25.59 2.64
N LEU A 39 -8.30 -24.81 3.47
CA LEU A 39 -6.98 -24.27 3.18
C LEU A 39 -5.86 -25.10 3.81
N GLN A 40 -6.18 -26.10 4.65
CA GLN A 40 -5.16 -26.97 5.25
C GLN A 40 -4.53 -27.86 4.19
N ARG A 41 -3.29 -28.32 4.45
CA ARG A 41 -2.65 -29.33 3.61
C ARG A 41 -3.29 -30.71 3.82
N PRO A 42 -3.43 -31.53 2.76
CA PRO A 42 -3.18 -31.17 1.36
C PRO A 42 -4.31 -30.28 0.79
N LEU A 43 -3.92 -29.25 0.04
CA LEU A 43 -4.89 -28.35 -0.59
C LEU A 43 -5.57 -29.08 -1.75
N ALA A 44 -6.90 -29.06 -1.79
CA ALA A 44 -7.64 -29.66 -2.90
C ALA A 44 -7.28 -28.95 -4.22
N SER A 45 -7.10 -29.71 -5.30
CA SER A 45 -6.60 -29.18 -6.58
C SER A 45 -7.44 -28.04 -7.15
N HIS A 46 -8.78 -28.12 -7.02
CA HIS A 46 -9.69 -27.06 -7.47
C HIS A 46 -9.59 -25.79 -6.60
N ILE A 47 -9.28 -25.92 -5.31
CA ILE A 47 -9.04 -24.76 -4.45
C ILE A 47 -7.73 -24.08 -4.83
N ALA A 48 -6.66 -24.86 -5.02
CA ALA A 48 -5.38 -24.33 -5.49
C ALA A 48 -5.54 -23.56 -6.80
N ALA A 49 -6.20 -24.17 -7.79
CA ALA A 49 -6.45 -23.54 -9.09
C ALA A 49 -7.30 -22.27 -8.99
N LEU A 50 -8.31 -22.25 -8.11
CA LEU A 50 -9.14 -21.06 -7.87
C LEU A 50 -8.30 -19.90 -7.33
N LEU A 51 -7.50 -20.14 -6.28
CA LEU A 51 -6.66 -19.12 -5.66
C LEU A 51 -5.64 -18.56 -6.66
N ASP A 52 -4.98 -19.44 -7.43
CA ASP A 52 -4.02 -19.05 -8.46
C ASP A 52 -4.65 -18.17 -9.55
N ASN A 53 -5.87 -18.49 -9.98
CA ASN A 53 -6.58 -17.71 -10.99
C ASN A 53 -6.96 -16.32 -10.47
N VAL A 54 -7.39 -16.22 -9.21
CA VAL A 54 -7.73 -14.94 -8.58
C VAL A 54 -6.48 -14.08 -8.37
N GLU A 55 -5.39 -14.64 -7.88
CA GLU A 55 -4.10 -13.94 -7.78
C GLU A 55 -3.63 -13.46 -9.17
N ARG A 56 -3.69 -14.32 -10.19
CA ARG A 56 -3.29 -13.96 -11.54
C ARG A 56 -4.14 -12.83 -12.11
N LYS A 57 -5.45 -12.85 -11.87
CA LYS A 57 -6.36 -11.77 -12.30
C LYS A 57 -6.00 -10.45 -11.61
N ALA A 58 -5.81 -10.48 -10.29
CA ALA A 58 -5.39 -9.32 -9.52
C ALA A 58 -4.08 -8.71 -10.01
N ARG A 59 -3.06 -9.54 -10.28
CA ARG A 59 -1.78 -9.09 -10.85
C ARG A 59 -1.96 -8.46 -12.24
N ARG A 60 -2.79 -9.05 -13.10
CA ARG A 60 -3.07 -8.48 -14.44
C ARG A 60 -3.77 -7.13 -14.35
N GLU A 61 -4.70 -6.96 -13.41
CA GLU A 61 -5.36 -5.68 -13.19
C GLU A 61 -4.37 -4.65 -12.63
N PHE A 62 -3.53 -5.05 -11.67
CA PHE A 62 -2.57 -4.17 -11.01
C PHE A 62 -1.39 -3.74 -11.89
N PHE A 63 -0.88 -4.61 -12.76
CA PHE A 63 0.25 -4.28 -13.66
C PHE A 63 -0.18 -4.02 -15.10
N GLY A 64 -1.42 -4.34 -15.46
CA GLY A 64 -1.93 -4.18 -16.83
C GLY A 64 -1.98 -2.71 -17.25
N GLY A 65 -1.51 -2.44 -18.46
CA GLY A 65 -1.52 -1.10 -19.05
C GLY A 65 -0.43 -0.15 -18.52
N VAL A 66 0.39 -0.58 -17.57
CA VAL A 66 1.56 0.20 -17.11
C VAL A 66 2.69 0.01 -18.11
N THR A 67 3.14 1.11 -18.72
CA THR A 67 4.29 1.07 -19.62
C THR A 67 5.60 1.02 -18.83
N PRO A 68 6.69 0.47 -19.40
CA PRO A 68 8.00 0.59 -18.79
C PRO A 68 8.33 2.05 -18.45
N ASN A 69 8.85 2.29 -17.26
CA ASN A 69 9.19 3.63 -16.71
C ASN A 69 8.01 4.55 -16.38
N ASP A 70 6.76 4.09 -16.43
CA ASP A 70 5.61 4.84 -15.92
C ASP A 70 5.52 4.72 -14.38
N THR A 71 6.40 5.45 -13.70
CA THR A 71 6.49 5.46 -12.23
C THR A 71 5.27 6.07 -11.58
N ASP A 72 4.70 7.13 -12.17
CA ASP A 72 3.56 7.83 -11.63
C ASP A 72 2.34 6.91 -11.53
N THR A 73 2.04 6.16 -12.60
CA THR A 73 0.94 5.18 -12.55
C THR A 73 1.19 4.10 -11.50
N MET A 74 2.42 3.60 -11.37
CA MET A 74 2.73 2.58 -10.36
C MET A 74 2.59 3.11 -8.93
N ILE A 75 3.06 4.33 -8.67
CA ILE A 75 2.92 5.00 -7.37
C ILE A 75 1.44 5.20 -7.06
N ASN A 76 0.66 5.73 -8.01
CA ASN A 76 -0.78 5.93 -7.82
C ASN A 76 -1.51 4.62 -7.50
N ARG A 77 -1.20 3.52 -8.19
CA ARG A 77 -1.78 2.19 -7.90
C ARG A 77 -1.34 1.65 -6.54
N ALA A 78 -0.11 1.93 -6.12
CA ALA A 78 0.37 1.54 -4.81
C ALA A 78 -0.37 2.27 -3.67
N TYR A 79 -0.84 3.50 -3.90
CA TYR A 79 -1.64 4.28 -2.95
C TYR A 79 -3.16 4.04 -3.04
N ASP A 80 -3.72 3.53 -4.15
CA ASP A 80 -5.15 3.14 -4.26
C ASP A 80 -5.55 1.87 -3.48
N GLU A 81 -6.21 2.04 -2.33
CA GLU A 81 -6.55 0.96 -1.37
C GLU A 81 -7.48 -0.12 -1.93
N GLN A 82 -8.08 0.12 -3.10
CA GLN A 82 -8.88 -0.89 -3.79
C GLN A 82 -8.01 -2.03 -4.34
N HIS A 83 -6.71 -1.78 -4.53
CA HIS A 83 -5.77 -2.81 -4.96
C HIS A 83 -5.35 -3.74 -3.80
N PRO A 84 -4.91 -4.98 -4.11
CA PRO A 84 -4.53 -5.93 -3.08
C PRO A 84 -3.29 -5.49 -2.28
N PRO A 85 -3.28 -5.66 -0.93
CA PRO A 85 -2.15 -5.30 -0.09
C PRO A 85 -0.82 -5.95 -0.51
N PHE A 86 -0.84 -7.23 -0.92
CA PHE A 86 0.38 -7.95 -1.34
C PHE A 86 1.03 -7.40 -2.62
N LEU A 87 0.34 -6.52 -3.35
CA LEU A 87 0.88 -5.82 -4.53
C LEU A 87 1.29 -4.38 -4.20
N ARG A 88 0.49 -3.70 -3.36
CA ARG A 88 0.73 -2.33 -2.93
C ARG A 88 1.89 -2.20 -1.94
N LEU A 89 1.84 -2.97 -0.85
CA LEU A 89 2.70 -2.76 0.32
C LEU A 89 4.19 -2.90 0.02
N PRO A 90 4.66 -3.87 -0.81
CA PRO A 90 6.08 -3.93 -1.15
C PRO A 90 6.57 -2.67 -1.87
N ILE A 91 5.73 -2.06 -2.72
CA ILE A 91 6.10 -0.81 -3.43
C ILE A 91 6.14 0.34 -2.43
N LEU A 92 5.15 0.46 -1.55
CA LEU A 92 5.12 1.49 -0.51
C LEU A 92 6.31 1.37 0.45
N GLU A 93 6.73 0.14 0.77
CA GLU A 93 7.92 -0.11 1.56
C GLU A 93 9.18 0.40 0.87
N THR A 94 9.38 0.07 -0.42
CA THR A 94 10.50 0.59 -1.22
C THR A 94 10.49 2.12 -1.33
N LEU A 95 9.31 2.74 -1.51
CA LEU A 95 9.19 4.19 -1.54
C LEU A 95 9.60 4.81 -0.19
N ARG A 96 9.17 4.21 0.92
CA ARG A 96 9.54 4.66 2.28
C ARG A 96 11.04 4.52 2.55
N GLU A 97 11.65 3.42 2.10
CA GLU A 97 13.10 3.22 2.17
C GLU A 97 13.84 4.30 1.38
N GLY A 98 13.44 4.53 0.12
CA GLY A 98 14.02 5.58 -0.73
C GLY A 98 13.87 6.98 -0.12
N MET A 99 12.71 7.30 0.47
CA MET A 99 12.52 8.56 1.19
C MET A 99 13.47 8.70 2.38
N SER A 100 13.69 7.62 3.13
CA SER A 100 14.61 7.62 4.29
C SER A 100 16.07 7.76 3.88
N GLU A 101 16.45 7.19 2.73
CA GLU A 101 17.80 7.25 2.19
C GLU A 101 18.12 8.62 1.56
N LEU A 102 17.20 9.16 0.77
CA LEU A 102 17.40 10.39 0.00
C LEU A 102 17.10 11.65 0.81
N PHE A 103 16.19 11.58 1.79
CA PHE A 103 15.78 12.71 2.62
C PHE A 103 15.90 12.39 4.13
N PRO A 104 17.09 12.05 4.64
CA PRO A 104 17.27 11.59 6.02
C PRO A 104 16.92 12.65 7.09
N GLY A 105 16.87 13.94 6.71
CA GLY A 105 16.47 15.05 7.57
C GLY A 105 14.97 15.30 7.62
N LEU A 106 14.20 14.75 6.67
CA LEU A 106 12.75 14.99 6.59
C LEU A 106 12.02 14.09 7.58
N ARG A 107 11.49 14.69 8.66
CA ARG A 107 10.77 13.98 9.71
C ARG A 107 9.30 14.35 9.71
N PRO A 108 8.40 13.42 10.06
CA PRO A 108 6.99 13.75 10.28
C PRO A 108 6.87 14.80 11.39
N ALA A 109 6.07 15.83 11.15
CA ALA A 109 5.64 16.80 12.17
C ALA A 109 4.59 16.19 13.12
N GLY A 110 3.91 15.14 12.66
CA GLY A 110 2.89 14.41 13.41
C GLY A 110 2.35 13.25 12.62
N TYR A 111 1.26 12.68 13.10
CA TYR A 111 0.49 11.65 12.41
C TYR A 111 -0.98 12.04 12.31
N ASP A 112 -1.64 11.66 11.23
CA ASP A 112 -3.09 11.81 11.08
C ASP A 112 -3.86 10.76 11.91
N ASP A 113 -5.19 10.82 11.88
CA ASP A 113 -6.07 9.88 12.59
C ASP A 113 -5.95 8.42 12.10
N GLN A 114 -5.34 8.21 10.93
CA GLN A 114 -5.10 6.90 10.32
C GLN A 114 -3.68 6.39 10.64
N GLY A 115 -2.87 7.18 11.33
CA GLY A 115 -1.48 6.85 11.64
C GLY A 115 -0.51 7.10 10.48
N ASN A 116 -0.92 7.82 9.44
CA ASN A 116 -0.02 8.22 8.36
C ASN A 116 0.83 9.43 8.78
N PRO A 117 2.10 9.49 8.38
CA PRO A 117 2.96 10.61 8.72
C PRO A 117 2.51 11.89 7.99
N ALA A 118 2.36 12.96 8.76
CA ALA A 118 2.13 14.30 8.25
C ALA A 118 3.42 15.12 8.37
N TYR A 119 3.79 15.84 7.31
CA TYR A 119 5.02 16.61 7.22
C TYR A 119 4.70 18.10 7.11
N ASN A 120 5.58 18.96 7.64
CA ASN A 120 5.44 20.40 7.41
C ASN A 120 5.81 20.72 5.95
N LEU A 121 5.06 21.62 5.33
CA LEU A 121 5.33 22.05 3.96
C LEU A 121 6.73 22.66 3.81
N ALA A 122 7.15 23.49 4.77
CA ALA A 122 8.49 24.09 4.81
C ALA A 122 9.60 23.04 4.84
N ASP A 123 9.43 21.95 5.61
CA ASP A 123 10.42 20.88 5.71
C ASP A 123 10.50 20.08 4.40
N ILE A 124 9.36 19.86 3.71
CA ILE A 124 9.33 19.25 2.38
C ILE A 124 10.02 20.15 1.35
N ALA A 125 9.71 21.44 1.34
CA ALA A 125 10.30 22.44 0.44
C ALA A 125 11.83 22.48 0.61
N GLN A 126 12.29 22.53 1.86
CA GLN A 126 13.72 22.47 2.18
C GLN A 126 14.37 21.16 1.73
N ALA A 127 13.71 20.02 1.93
CA ALA A 127 14.24 18.71 1.53
C ALA A 127 14.37 18.56 0.01
N LEU A 128 13.47 19.19 -0.74
CA LEU A 128 13.43 19.16 -2.21
C LEU A 128 14.23 20.30 -2.87
N ASP A 129 14.77 21.24 -2.10
CA ASP A 129 15.46 22.45 -2.59
C ASP A 129 14.60 23.31 -3.53
N VAL A 130 13.32 23.48 -3.17
CA VAL A 130 12.34 24.28 -3.91
C VAL A 130 11.60 25.25 -2.98
N PRO A 131 11.06 26.38 -3.47
CA PRO A 131 10.23 27.27 -2.65
C PRO A 131 8.86 26.65 -2.31
N GLU A 132 8.29 27.02 -1.16
CA GLU A 132 6.96 26.53 -0.73
C GLU A 132 5.85 26.87 -1.74
N ASP A 133 5.92 28.06 -2.36
CA ASP A 133 4.95 28.50 -3.36
C ASP A 133 4.91 27.57 -4.58
N GLU A 134 6.06 27.02 -5.00
CA GLU A 134 6.12 26.06 -6.11
C GLU A 134 5.42 24.75 -5.76
N LEU A 135 5.52 24.29 -4.51
CA LEU A 135 4.78 23.12 -4.04
C LEU A 135 3.27 23.38 -3.97
N LEU A 136 2.86 24.59 -3.57
CA LEU A 136 1.45 24.99 -3.53
C LEU A 136 0.85 25.09 -4.95
N ASP A 137 1.57 25.68 -5.89
CA ASP A 137 1.18 25.76 -7.30
C ASP A 137 1.03 24.35 -7.90
N HIS A 138 1.97 23.44 -7.60
CA HIS A 138 1.85 22.05 -8.00
C HIS A 138 0.65 21.33 -7.36
N ALA A 139 0.37 21.59 -6.08
CA ALA A 139 -0.80 21.03 -5.40
C ALA A 139 -2.11 21.57 -6.00
N GLU A 140 -2.16 22.84 -6.40
CA GLU A 140 -3.32 23.43 -7.10
C GLU A 140 -3.56 22.76 -8.45
N GLN A 141 -2.52 22.60 -9.26
CA GLN A 141 -2.59 21.93 -10.57
C GLN A 141 -3.09 20.47 -10.44
N ARG A 142 -2.82 19.83 -9.30
CA ARG A 142 -3.26 18.47 -8.98
C ARG A 142 -4.60 18.41 -8.25
N GLY A 143 -5.24 19.54 -7.95
CA GLY A 143 -6.52 19.60 -7.25
C GLY A 143 -6.46 19.20 -5.77
N MET A 144 -5.28 19.32 -5.14
CA MET A 144 -5.02 18.87 -3.76
C MET A 144 -5.19 20.00 -2.72
N LEU A 145 -5.34 21.26 -3.13
CA LEU A 145 -5.44 22.41 -2.22
C LEU A 145 -6.60 22.29 -1.22
N ASP A 146 -7.75 21.75 -1.64
CA ASP A 146 -8.90 21.59 -0.75
C ASP A 146 -8.65 20.53 0.32
N GLN A 147 -7.93 19.45 -0.01
CA GLN A 147 -7.52 18.44 0.96
C GLN A 147 -6.53 19.04 1.97
N ILE A 148 -5.53 19.79 1.52
CA ILE A 148 -4.55 20.45 2.41
C ILE A 148 -5.23 21.39 3.41
N LYS A 149 -6.26 22.14 2.98
CA LYS A 149 -6.98 23.10 3.83
C LYS A 149 -7.95 22.45 4.83
N THR A 150 -8.49 21.28 4.48
CA THR A 150 -9.50 20.57 5.29
C THR A 150 -8.92 19.49 6.19
N THR A 151 -7.64 19.12 6.01
CA THR A 151 -6.98 18.10 6.80
C THR A 151 -6.79 18.60 8.24
N PRO A 152 -7.28 17.88 9.26
CA PRO A 152 -7.09 18.25 10.66
C PRO A 152 -5.60 18.40 10.98
N ALA A 153 -5.27 19.30 11.92
CA ALA A 153 -3.90 19.43 12.40
C ALA A 153 -3.43 18.06 12.93
N PRO A 154 -2.24 17.57 12.51
CA PRO A 154 -1.78 16.25 12.90
C PRO A 154 -1.52 16.18 14.40
N HIS A 155 -1.65 14.98 14.96
CA HIS A 155 -1.25 14.68 16.33
C HIS A 155 0.27 14.83 16.41
N ARG A 156 0.72 15.90 17.09
CA ARG A 156 2.14 16.25 17.15
C ARG A 156 2.93 15.21 17.95
N VAL A 157 4.10 14.86 17.43
CA VAL A 157 5.09 14.10 18.19
C VAL A 157 5.85 15.09 19.09
N HIS A 158 5.72 14.93 20.41
CA HIS A 158 6.46 15.72 21.41
C HIS A 158 7.92 15.27 21.51
#